data_AF-A0A936M6S0-F1
#
_entry.id   AF-A0A936M6S0-F1
#
_cell.length_a   1.000
_cell.length_b   1.000
_cell.length_c   1.000
_cell.angle_alpha   90.00
_cell.angle_beta   90.00
_cell.angle_gamma   90.00
#
_symmetry.space_group_name_H-M   'P 1'
#
loop_
_entity.id
_entity.type
_entity.pdbx_description
1 polymer ?
#
loop_
_entity_poly.entity_id
_entity_poly.type
_entity_poly.pdbx_seq_one_letter_code
_entity_poly.pdbx_strand_id
1 'polypeptide(L)'
;MSEHPTASLRTIGVSAMGRPIQVRHFGREDAPLRIFLLCGQHGDERAVRRSLRAFLRAPCLDPHVQVAALDLANPDGGALRTRPNALGIDLNRDHLLLRAPETRALHGFVRAWQPHLVADFHNYPSRRLPLLARNARLGWDVCVDFPTNPAAVFREGHPLLANLAASLLERLRRSGFCCGRYAVFQPNGTVRHGTPHLVDARTVLALRYDIPTVLIEARTPSSHHGAGDRSRLRDATVLACQELLRWCGAHASLLQAPPEPVSDAIPVRYRRRRVEAAAEIPVADLQTGEVRTERILPYRPVVEGRRRISPPAAYAVPLTGHPAMDLLVRHGFQSFAADPRRTFEVEQGRVHLPGYALFPMRQTGGSLLPLLLESGSRYGPQTDCEAAAPVQRVLSRVNITIEAPDEIPASY
;
A
#
# COMPACT_ATOMS: atom_id res chain seq x y z
N MET A 1 -10.65 -29.70 22.52
CA MET A 1 -10.59 -29.89 21.06
C MET A 1 -10.80 -28.53 20.43
N SER A 2 -9.76 -27.84 19.95
CA SER A 2 -9.95 -26.50 19.36
C SER A 2 -10.50 -26.68 17.95
N GLU A 3 -11.72 -26.24 17.71
CA GLU A 3 -12.28 -26.13 16.38
C GLU A 3 -11.29 -25.39 15.47
N HIS A 4 -10.92 -26.01 14.34
CA HIS A 4 -10.16 -25.31 13.32
C HIS A 4 -11.01 -24.12 12.85
N PRO A 5 -10.46 -22.90 12.74
CA PRO A 5 -11.24 -21.75 12.30
C PRO A 5 -11.85 -22.05 10.94
N THR A 6 -13.17 -21.91 10.82
CA THR A 6 -13.93 -22.15 9.59
C THR A 6 -13.42 -21.19 8.52
N ALA A 7 -12.71 -21.73 7.53
CA ALA A 7 -12.16 -20.92 6.46
C ALA A 7 -13.18 -20.81 5.32
N SER A 8 -13.61 -19.59 4.97
CA SER A 8 -14.41 -19.37 3.77
C SER A 8 -13.56 -18.79 2.64
N LEU A 9 -13.78 -19.25 1.41
CA LEU A 9 -13.06 -18.81 0.22
C LEU A 9 -13.97 -17.91 -0.61
N ARG A 10 -13.50 -16.69 -0.93
CA ARG A 10 -14.24 -15.74 -1.78
C ARG A 10 -13.38 -15.30 -2.96
N THR A 11 -13.96 -15.28 -4.16
CA THR A 11 -13.31 -14.73 -5.35
C THR A 11 -13.52 -13.21 -5.38
N ILE A 12 -12.44 -12.44 -5.48
CA ILE A 12 -12.48 -10.96 -5.51
C ILE A 12 -12.29 -10.39 -6.91
N GLY A 13 -12.00 -11.24 -7.89
CA GLY A 13 -11.81 -10.87 -9.29
C GLY A 13 -11.18 -12.01 -10.08
N VAL A 14 -10.82 -11.72 -11.33
CA VAL A 14 -10.11 -12.63 -12.23
C VAL A 14 -8.85 -11.95 -12.77
N SER A 15 -7.80 -12.74 -12.99
CA SER A 15 -6.55 -12.27 -13.59
C SER A 15 -6.70 -11.99 -15.08
N ALA A 16 -5.63 -11.49 -15.70
CA ALA A 16 -5.60 -11.23 -17.14
C ALA A 16 -5.89 -12.49 -18.00
N MET A 17 -5.49 -13.68 -17.55
CA MET A 17 -5.81 -14.96 -18.20
C MET A 17 -7.06 -15.64 -17.61
N GLY A 18 -7.91 -14.92 -16.88
CA GLY A 18 -9.18 -15.44 -16.35
C GLY A 18 -9.06 -16.37 -15.15
N ARG A 19 -7.91 -16.43 -14.46
CA ARG A 19 -7.77 -17.24 -13.23
C ARG A 19 -8.42 -16.52 -12.05
N PRO A 20 -9.13 -17.25 -11.15
CA PRO A 20 -9.76 -16.62 -10.01
C PRO A 20 -8.71 -16.06 -9.04
N ILE A 21 -8.96 -14.85 -8.54
CA ILE A 21 -8.20 -14.21 -7.47
C ILE A 21 -8.98 -14.43 -6.18
N GLN A 22 -8.41 -15.18 -5.25
CA GLN A 22 -9.17 -15.73 -4.12
C GLN A 22 -8.62 -15.26 -2.77
N VAL A 23 -9.53 -14.87 -1.89
CA VAL A 23 -9.26 -14.50 -0.50
C VAL A 23 -9.85 -15.55 0.43
N ARG A 24 -9.05 -16.05 1.36
CA ARG A 24 -9.50 -16.92 2.45
C ARG A 24 -9.77 -16.10 3.71
N HIS A 25 -10.94 -16.24 4.29
CA HIS A 25 -11.32 -15.58 5.55
C HIS A 25 -11.23 -16.58 6.70
N PHE A 26 -10.69 -16.15 7.83
CA PHE A 26 -10.56 -16.91 9.07
C PHE A 26 -11.04 -16.06 10.25
N GLY A 27 -11.53 -16.71 11.30
CA GLY A 27 -12.14 -16.03 12.44
C GLY A 27 -13.63 -15.72 12.20
N ARG A 28 -14.27 -15.07 13.18
CA ARG A 28 -15.70 -14.74 13.10
C ARG A 28 -15.97 -13.66 12.05
N GLU A 29 -17.13 -13.72 11.40
CA GLU A 29 -17.50 -12.72 10.38
C GLU A 29 -17.77 -11.34 10.99
N ASP A 30 -18.20 -11.29 12.24
CA ASP A 30 -18.48 -10.08 13.02
C ASP A 30 -17.29 -9.63 13.88
N ALA A 31 -16.10 -10.21 13.72
CA ALA A 31 -14.95 -9.83 14.53
C ALA A 31 -14.58 -8.36 14.26
N PRO A 32 -14.41 -7.53 15.30
CA PRO A 32 -14.28 -6.09 15.13
C PRO A 32 -12.93 -5.70 14.51
N LEU A 33 -11.89 -6.51 14.65
CA LEU A 33 -10.58 -6.24 14.05
C LEU A 33 -10.40 -7.05 12.77
N ARG A 34 -10.04 -6.37 11.69
CA ARG A 34 -9.87 -6.95 10.34
C ARG A 34 -8.44 -6.79 9.88
N ILE A 35 -7.72 -7.89 9.69
CA ILE A 35 -6.32 -7.90 9.26
C ILE A 35 -6.20 -8.56 7.88
N PHE A 36 -5.59 -7.85 6.92
CA PHE A 36 -5.37 -8.36 5.57
C PHE A 36 -3.93 -8.85 5.37
N LEU A 37 -3.76 -10.12 5.03
CA LEU A 37 -2.48 -10.73 4.66
C LEU A 37 -2.41 -10.82 3.14
N LEU A 38 -1.58 -9.97 2.53
CA LEU A 38 -1.33 -9.89 1.10
C LEU A 38 -0.03 -10.63 0.74
N CYS A 39 -0.06 -11.53 -0.23
CA CYS A 39 1.12 -12.25 -0.68
C CYS A 39 1.04 -12.58 -2.18
N GLY A 40 2.20 -12.83 -2.78
CA GLY A 40 2.29 -13.37 -4.13
C GLY A 40 1.91 -12.37 -5.22
N GLN A 41 2.21 -11.08 -5.02
CA GLN A 41 2.14 -10.08 -6.09
C GLN A 41 3.19 -10.35 -7.18
N HIS A 42 4.37 -10.84 -6.78
CA HIS A 42 5.31 -11.46 -7.70
C HIS A 42 5.03 -12.97 -7.75
N GLY A 43 4.71 -13.50 -8.93
CA GLY A 43 4.25 -14.89 -9.08
C GLY A 43 5.33 -15.94 -8.83
N ASP A 44 6.59 -15.57 -8.95
CA ASP A 44 7.77 -16.43 -8.75
C ASP A 44 8.19 -16.60 -7.28
N GLU A 45 7.64 -15.81 -6.35
CA GLU A 45 7.95 -15.83 -4.91
C GLU A 45 7.27 -16.98 -4.14
N ARG A 46 7.59 -18.20 -4.55
CA ARG A 46 6.98 -19.41 -4.01
C ARG A 46 7.36 -19.73 -2.57
N ALA A 47 8.51 -19.26 -2.11
CA ALA A 47 9.01 -19.58 -0.78
C ALA A 47 8.13 -18.90 0.29
N VAL A 48 7.97 -17.58 0.22
CA VAL A 48 7.11 -16.84 1.16
C VAL A 48 5.65 -17.29 1.06
N ARG A 49 5.15 -17.58 -0.15
CA ARG A 49 3.80 -18.13 -0.35
C ARG A 49 3.59 -19.46 0.37
N ARG A 50 4.56 -20.37 0.32
CA ARG A 50 4.50 -21.65 1.05
C ARG A 50 4.50 -21.43 2.55
N SER A 51 5.28 -20.46 3.04
CA SER A 51 5.34 -20.12 4.46
C SER A 51 4.02 -19.55 4.96
N LEU A 52 3.42 -18.59 4.25
CA LEU A 52 2.10 -18.06 4.59
C LEU A 52 1.04 -19.17 4.55
N ARG A 53 1.03 -20.00 3.51
CA ARG A 53 0.12 -21.17 3.45
C ARG A 53 0.33 -22.17 4.58
N ALA A 54 1.55 -22.34 5.08
CA ALA A 54 1.82 -23.20 6.23
C ALA A 54 1.19 -22.63 7.50
N PHE A 55 1.34 -21.32 7.73
CA PHE A 55 0.64 -20.62 8.82
C PHE A 55 -0.89 -20.78 8.72
N LEU A 56 -1.45 -20.56 7.53
CA LEU A 56 -2.90 -20.58 7.30
C LEU A 56 -3.58 -21.96 7.44
N ARG A 57 -2.84 -23.06 7.68
CA ARG A 57 -3.46 -24.39 7.93
C ARG A 57 -4.08 -24.48 9.32
N ALA A 58 -3.49 -23.80 10.29
CA ALA A 58 -3.95 -23.79 11.68
C ALA A 58 -3.59 -22.44 12.31
N PRO A 59 -4.17 -21.32 11.83
CA PRO A 59 -3.92 -20.03 12.43
C PRO A 59 -4.55 -20.01 13.83
N CYS A 60 -3.75 -19.67 14.84
CA CYS A 60 -4.27 -19.38 16.18
C CYS A 60 -4.64 -17.90 16.21
N LEU A 61 -5.95 -17.61 16.18
CA LEU A 61 -6.48 -16.25 16.10
C LEU A 61 -7.10 -15.86 17.42
N ASP A 62 -6.88 -14.60 17.81
CA ASP A 62 -7.68 -13.96 18.85
C ASP A 62 -9.15 -13.87 18.38
N PRO A 63 -10.15 -14.16 19.25
CA PRO A 63 -11.57 -14.15 18.87
C PRO A 63 -12.07 -12.82 18.27
N HIS A 64 -11.40 -11.70 18.59
CA HIS A 64 -11.74 -10.39 18.08
C HIS A 64 -11.10 -10.06 16.72
N VAL A 65 -10.33 -11.00 16.15
CA VAL A 65 -9.59 -10.81 14.90
C VAL A 65 -10.16 -11.68 13.79
N GLN A 66 -10.64 -11.02 12.73
CA GLN A 66 -10.89 -11.62 11.43
C GLN A 66 -9.66 -11.42 10.54
N VAL A 67 -9.20 -12.51 9.91
CA VAL A 67 -8.09 -12.47 8.94
C VAL A 67 -8.64 -12.75 7.56
N ALA A 68 -8.35 -11.84 6.61
CA ALA A 68 -8.46 -12.11 5.19
C ALA A 68 -7.08 -12.37 4.61
N ALA A 69 -6.88 -13.45 3.87
CA ALA A 69 -5.60 -13.81 3.28
C ALA A 69 -5.72 -13.98 1.76
N LEU A 70 -5.06 -13.09 1.01
CA LEU A 70 -4.80 -13.23 -0.41
C LEU A 70 -3.39 -13.80 -0.58
N ASP A 71 -3.28 -15.12 -0.67
CA ASP A 71 -1.98 -15.80 -0.71
C ASP A 71 -1.30 -15.82 -2.08
N LEU A 72 -2.05 -15.49 -3.15
CA LEU A 72 -1.55 -15.38 -4.51
C LEU A 72 -2.30 -14.27 -5.27
N ALA A 73 -1.81 -13.04 -5.15
CA ALA A 73 -2.35 -11.89 -5.88
C ALA A 73 -2.13 -11.97 -7.40
N ASN A 74 -1.03 -12.61 -7.84
CA ASN A 74 -0.69 -12.82 -9.25
C ASN A 74 -0.82 -14.32 -9.63
N PRO A 75 -2.04 -14.84 -9.85
CA PRO A 75 -2.21 -16.25 -10.20
C PRO A 75 -1.61 -16.60 -11.57
N ASP A 76 -1.56 -15.65 -12.51
CA ASP A 76 -0.95 -15.84 -13.82
C ASP A 76 0.56 -16.00 -13.74
N GLY A 77 1.25 -15.04 -13.12
CA GLY A 77 2.68 -15.16 -12.83
C GLY A 77 2.99 -16.34 -11.92
N GLY A 78 2.06 -16.71 -11.03
CA GLY A 78 2.15 -17.91 -10.20
C GLY A 78 2.19 -19.20 -10.99
N ALA A 79 1.39 -19.30 -12.06
CA ALA A 79 1.37 -20.42 -12.99
C ALA A 79 2.61 -20.41 -13.90
N LEU A 80 2.96 -19.24 -14.43
CA LEU A 80 4.09 -19.04 -15.35
C LEU A 80 5.45 -18.99 -14.68
N ARG A 81 5.50 -18.89 -13.34
CA ARG A 81 6.72 -18.77 -12.54
C ARG A 81 7.48 -17.47 -12.83
N THR A 82 6.74 -16.38 -13.05
CA THR A 82 7.28 -15.06 -13.39
C THR A 82 6.94 -14.03 -12.32
N ARG A 83 7.82 -13.03 -12.18
CA ARG A 83 7.56 -11.85 -11.37
C ARG A 83 6.33 -11.06 -11.86
N PRO A 84 6.26 -10.58 -13.11
CA PRO A 84 5.07 -9.89 -13.62
C PRO A 84 3.90 -10.84 -13.87
N ASN A 85 2.69 -10.28 -14.03
CA ASN A 85 1.51 -11.02 -14.51
C ASN A 85 1.61 -11.35 -16.02
N ALA A 86 0.56 -11.95 -16.59
CA ALA A 86 0.53 -12.31 -18.02
C ALA A 86 0.62 -11.11 -18.98
N LEU A 87 0.34 -9.89 -18.50
CA LEU A 87 0.46 -8.65 -19.29
C LEU A 87 1.85 -7.99 -19.16
N GLY A 88 2.81 -8.64 -18.49
CA GLY A 88 4.13 -8.06 -18.23
C GLY A 88 4.13 -6.97 -17.15
N ILE A 89 3.05 -6.81 -16.40
CA ILE A 89 2.92 -5.79 -15.35
C ILE A 89 3.46 -6.35 -14.03
N ASP A 90 4.43 -5.66 -13.43
CA ASP A 90 4.82 -5.88 -12.04
C ASP A 90 3.70 -5.34 -11.12
N LEU A 91 2.91 -6.22 -10.52
CA LEU A 91 1.76 -5.83 -9.72
C LEU A 91 2.16 -4.94 -8.54
N ASN A 92 3.31 -5.19 -7.92
CA ASN A 92 3.81 -4.38 -6.80
C ASN A 92 4.43 -3.03 -7.28
N ARG A 93 4.20 -2.65 -8.54
CA ARG A 93 4.48 -1.32 -9.10
C ARG A 93 3.24 -0.67 -9.73
N ASP A 94 2.10 -1.33 -9.65
CA ASP A 94 0.87 -0.94 -10.36
C ASP A 94 -0.22 -0.42 -9.42
N HIS A 95 0.07 -0.20 -8.13
CA HIS A 95 -0.90 0.30 -7.16
C HIS A 95 -1.37 1.74 -7.40
N LEU A 96 -0.57 2.56 -8.08
CA LEU A 96 -1.02 3.88 -8.51
C LEU A 96 -1.87 3.81 -9.78
N LEU A 97 -1.45 3.10 -10.82
CA LEU A 97 -2.11 3.17 -12.13
C LEU A 97 -3.26 2.17 -12.31
N LEU A 98 -3.27 1.10 -11.50
CA LEU A 98 -4.26 0.02 -11.53
C LEU A 98 -4.52 -0.47 -12.96
N ARG A 99 -3.46 -0.70 -13.73
CA ARG A 99 -3.55 -1.17 -15.11
C ARG A 99 -3.94 -2.64 -15.17
N ALA A 100 -3.44 -3.43 -14.22
CA ALA A 100 -3.71 -4.85 -14.13
C ALA A 100 -5.10 -5.12 -13.50
N PRO A 101 -5.88 -6.10 -14.01
CA PRO A 101 -7.12 -6.49 -13.36
C PRO A 101 -6.88 -7.02 -11.94
N GLU A 102 -5.71 -7.61 -11.66
CA GLU A 102 -5.33 -8.11 -10.34
C GLU A 102 -5.22 -6.99 -9.29
N THR A 103 -4.56 -5.88 -9.62
CA THR A 103 -4.45 -4.73 -8.71
C THR A 103 -5.79 -4.01 -8.53
N ARG A 104 -6.63 -3.95 -9.58
CA ARG A 104 -8.01 -3.43 -9.45
C ARG A 104 -8.84 -4.28 -8.48
N ALA A 105 -8.79 -5.61 -8.61
CA ALA A 105 -9.49 -6.53 -7.71
C ALA A 105 -9.02 -6.37 -6.26
N LEU A 106 -7.71 -6.27 -6.05
CA LEU A 106 -7.11 -6.02 -4.73
C LEU A 106 -7.61 -4.71 -4.12
N HIS A 107 -7.56 -3.60 -4.86
CA HIS A 107 -8.03 -2.30 -4.35
C HIS A 107 -9.55 -2.28 -4.14
N GLY A 108 -10.33 -2.96 -4.99
CA GLY A 108 -11.75 -3.17 -4.78
C GLY A 108 -12.04 -3.92 -3.48
N PHE A 109 -11.31 -5.00 -3.22
CA PHE A 109 -11.40 -5.75 -1.97
C PHE A 109 -11.05 -4.89 -0.76
N VAL A 110 -9.93 -4.16 -0.79
CA VAL A 110 -9.54 -3.28 0.33
C VAL A 110 -10.61 -2.23 0.63
N ARG A 111 -11.21 -1.61 -0.40
CA ARG A 111 -12.31 -0.65 -0.22
C ARG A 111 -13.58 -1.28 0.36
N ALA A 112 -13.91 -2.50 -0.03
CA ALA A 112 -15.13 -3.18 0.45
C ALA A 112 -14.93 -3.75 1.85
N TRP A 113 -13.76 -4.35 2.11
CA TRP A 113 -13.48 -5.07 3.35
C TRP A 113 -12.85 -4.21 4.43
N GLN A 114 -12.29 -3.04 4.10
CA GLN A 114 -11.83 -2.00 5.05
C GLN A 114 -10.93 -2.57 6.17
N PRO A 115 -9.75 -3.14 5.84
CA PRO A 115 -8.85 -3.69 6.84
C PRO A 115 -8.28 -2.60 7.76
N HIS A 116 -8.08 -2.95 9.02
CA HIS A 116 -7.42 -2.10 10.02
C HIS A 116 -5.89 -2.18 9.92
N LEU A 117 -5.35 -3.25 9.32
CA LEU A 117 -3.93 -3.38 9.01
C LEU A 117 -3.73 -4.28 7.79
N VAL A 118 -2.74 -3.94 6.95
CA VAL A 118 -2.30 -4.80 5.83
C VAL A 118 -0.86 -5.25 6.04
N ALA A 119 -0.62 -6.55 5.98
CA ALA A 119 0.73 -7.11 5.91
C ALA A 119 1.02 -7.64 4.51
N ASP A 120 2.03 -7.09 3.86
CA ASP A 120 2.47 -7.45 2.51
C ASP A 120 3.70 -8.35 2.59
N PHE A 121 3.58 -9.58 2.08
CA PHE A 121 4.58 -10.63 2.19
C PHE A 121 5.31 -10.84 0.87
N HIS A 122 6.64 -10.76 0.94
CA HIS A 122 7.52 -10.85 -0.22
C HIS A 122 8.76 -11.70 0.05
N ASN A 123 9.49 -11.99 -1.03
CA ASN A 123 10.84 -12.50 -0.94
C ASN A 123 11.86 -11.48 -1.43
N TYR A 124 12.96 -11.33 -0.68
CA TYR A 124 14.07 -10.48 -1.09
C TYR A 124 15.30 -11.31 -1.48
N PRO A 125 15.98 -10.99 -2.60
CA PRO A 125 17.24 -11.64 -2.92
C PRO A 125 18.29 -11.25 -1.87
N SER A 126 19.13 -12.16 -1.37
CA SER A 126 20.16 -11.79 -0.37
C SER A 126 21.44 -11.22 -0.98
N ARG A 127 21.74 -11.56 -2.23
CA ARG A 127 22.93 -11.09 -2.94
C ARG A 127 22.74 -9.63 -3.38
N ARG A 128 23.72 -8.78 -3.08
CA ARG A 128 23.76 -7.36 -3.47
C ARG A 128 25.14 -7.09 -4.05
N LEU A 129 25.23 -6.42 -5.20
CA LEU A 129 26.52 -6.14 -5.85
C LEU A 129 27.57 -5.55 -4.88
N PRO A 130 27.25 -4.55 -4.03
CA PRO A 130 28.24 -4.02 -3.08
C PRO A 130 28.72 -5.02 -2.02
N LEU A 131 27.90 -6.02 -1.66
CA LEU A 131 28.26 -7.05 -0.68
C LEU A 131 29.01 -8.21 -1.33
N LEU A 132 28.66 -8.57 -2.57
CA LEU A 132 29.35 -9.63 -3.32
C LEU A 132 30.83 -9.32 -3.52
N ALA A 133 31.18 -8.05 -3.75
CA ALA A 133 32.56 -7.59 -3.83
C ALA A 133 33.39 -7.85 -2.55
N ARG A 134 32.74 -8.19 -1.44
CA ARG A 134 33.35 -8.48 -0.12
C ARG A 134 33.08 -9.91 0.34
N ASN A 135 32.79 -10.81 -0.60
CA ASN A 135 32.41 -12.19 -0.31
C ASN A 135 31.21 -12.32 0.65
N ALA A 136 30.25 -11.39 0.59
CA ALA A 136 29.13 -11.33 1.55
C ALA A 136 27.75 -11.23 0.87
N ARG A 137 26.72 -11.57 1.65
CA ARG A 137 25.30 -11.38 1.32
C ARG A 137 24.55 -10.82 2.51
N LEU A 138 23.33 -10.33 2.30
CA LEU A 138 22.45 -9.96 3.41
C LEU A 138 22.13 -11.17 4.31
N GLY A 139 22.23 -10.94 5.63
CA GLY A 139 22.10 -11.95 6.67
C GLY A 139 20.69 -12.14 7.23
N TRP A 140 19.74 -11.24 6.94
CA TRP A 140 18.37 -11.35 7.45
C TRP A 140 17.72 -12.69 7.04
N ASP A 141 17.05 -13.36 7.95
CA ASP A 141 16.15 -14.47 7.64
C ASP A 141 14.79 -13.90 7.19
N VAL A 142 14.29 -12.94 7.98
CA VAL A 142 13.10 -12.11 7.70
C VAL A 142 13.42 -10.67 8.07
N CYS A 143 12.92 -9.72 7.31
CA CYS A 143 13.00 -8.30 7.63
C CYS A 143 11.65 -7.62 7.49
N VAL A 144 11.47 -6.51 8.20
CA VAL A 144 10.23 -5.73 8.21
C VAL A 144 10.48 -4.31 7.72
N ASP A 145 9.46 -3.66 7.17
CA ASP A 145 9.56 -2.24 6.79
C ASP A 145 8.18 -1.59 6.68
N PHE A 146 8.17 -0.26 6.65
CA PHE A 146 6.96 0.54 6.76
C PHE A 146 6.91 1.60 5.65
N PRO A 147 5.76 2.24 5.38
CA PRO A 147 5.70 3.37 4.46
C PRO A 147 6.73 4.43 4.86
N THR A 148 7.49 4.93 3.90
CA THR A 148 8.48 6.00 4.13
C THR A 148 8.08 7.32 3.47
N ASN A 149 6.93 7.34 2.79
CA ASN A 149 6.40 8.57 2.21
C ASN A 149 5.97 9.52 3.34
N PRO A 150 6.47 10.76 3.39
CA PRO A 150 6.15 11.70 4.45
C PRO A 150 4.70 12.18 4.46
N ALA A 151 3.93 11.92 3.40
CA ALA A 151 2.51 12.25 3.32
C ALA A 151 1.59 11.18 3.95
N ALA A 152 2.11 9.97 4.25
CA ALA A 152 1.32 8.94 4.89
C ALA A 152 1.18 9.24 6.39
N VAL A 153 -0.03 9.05 6.93
CA VAL A 153 -0.29 9.09 8.38
C VAL A 153 0.53 7.99 9.06
N PHE A 154 0.25 6.74 8.69
CA PHE A 154 0.98 5.57 9.16
C PHE A 154 2.26 5.38 8.35
N ARG A 155 3.37 5.92 8.86
CA ARG A 155 4.69 5.82 8.25
C ARG A 155 5.79 5.51 9.26
N GLU A 156 7.00 5.29 8.77
CA GLU A 156 8.20 5.18 9.59
C GLU A 156 8.24 6.31 10.64
N GLY A 157 8.43 5.92 11.90
CA GLY A 157 8.45 6.83 13.05
C GLY A 157 7.09 6.99 13.75
N HIS A 158 6.00 6.55 13.14
CA HIS A 158 4.68 6.54 13.78
C HIS A 158 4.69 5.62 15.02
N PRO A 159 4.19 6.05 16.20
CA PRO A 159 4.25 5.27 17.44
C PRO A 159 3.66 3.86 17.33
N LEU A 160 2.50 3.73 16.68
CA LEU A 160 1.84 2.43 16.43
C LEU A 160 2.76 1.47 15.66
N LEU A 161 3.34 1.92 14.54
CA LEU A 161 4.22 1.08 13.71
C LEU A 161 5.57 0.81 14.40
N ALA A 162 6.09 1.77 15.16
CA ALA A 162 7.31 1.59 15.95
C ALA A 162 7.13 0.52 17.04
N ASN A 163 5.99 0.53 17.73
CA ASN A 163 5.65 -0.48 18.74
C ASN A 163 5.48 -1.87 18.09
N LEU A 164 4.75 -1.97 16.98
CA LEU A 164 4.64 -3.21 16.21
C LEU A 164 6.01 -3.74 15.77
N ALA A 165 6.87 -2.86 15.22
CA ALA A 165 8.22 -3.22 14.80
C ALA A 165 9.05 -3.78 15.95
N ALA A 166 9.00 -3.13 17.13
CA ALA A 166 9.71 -3.56 18.31
C ALA A 166 9.27 -4.96 18.75
N SER A 167 7.95 -5.20 18.87
CA SER A 167 7.39 -6.51 19.26
C SER A 167 7.79 -7.62 18.28
N LEU A 168 7.63 -7.37 16.97
CA LEU A 168 7.99 -8.32 15.90
C LEU A 168 9.47 -8.68 15.94
N LEU A 169 10.34 -7.67 15.97
CA LEU A 169 11.78 -7.87 15.91
C LEU A 169 12.33 -8.48 17.19
N GLU A 170 11.80 -8.12 18.37
CA GLU A 170 12.18 -8.76 19.63
C GLU A 170 11.81 -10.24 19.62
N ARG A 171 10.56 -10.58 19.24
CA ARG A 171 10.10 -11.96 19.20
C ARG A 171 10.94 -12.83 18.27
N LEU A 172 11.26 -12.33 17.08
CA LEU A 172 12.09 -13.02 16.11
C LEU A 172 13.53 -13.23 16.64
N ARG A 173 14.14 -12.20 17.25
CA ARG A 173 15.50 -12.29 17.83
C ARG A 173 15.56 -13.29 18.99
N ARG A 174 14.60 -13.25 19.91
CA ARG A 174 14.52 -14.20 21.03
C ARG A 174 14.35 -15.64 20.57
N SER A 175 13.82 -15.83 19.37
CA SER A 175 13.68 -17.14 18.72
C SER A 175 14.89 -17.51 17.85
N GLY A 176 15.98 -16.75 17.93
CA GLY A 176 17.24 -17.02 17.23
C GLY A 176 17.25 -16.67 15.75
N PHE A 177 16.29 -15.89 15.24
CA PHE A 177 16.25 -15.47 13.84
C PHE A 177 17.00 -14.15 13.63
N CYS A 178 17.74 -14.07 12.53
CA CYS A 178 18.38 -12.84 12.10
C CYS A 178 17.31 -11.93 11.47
N CYS A 179 17.01 -10.79 12.08
CA CYS A 179 15.95 -9.91 11.61
C CYS A 179 16.18 -8.44 11.92
N GLY A 180 15.58 -7.59 11.11
CA GLY A 180 15.71 -6.15 11.21
C GLY A 180 14.93 -5.46 10.13
N ARG A 181 15.32 -4.22 9.83
CA ARG A 181 14.62 -3.41 8.84
C ARG A 181 15.09 -3.73 7.42
N TYR A 182 14.15 -3.85 6.48
CA TYR A 182 14.47 -4.10 5.08
C TYR A 182 15.41 -3.02 4.53
N ALA A 183 16.56 -3.43 3.99
CA ALA A 183 17.59 -2.52 3.51
C ALA A 183 17.76 -2.61 1.99
N VAL A 184 17.76 -1.45 1.33
CA VAL A 184 18.02 -1.32 -0.09
C VAL A 184 19.42 -0.76 -0.31
N PHE A 185 20.24 -1.54 -1.01
CA PHE A 185 21.60 -1.17 -1.39
C PHE A 185 21.57 -0.58 -2.78
N GLN A 186 22.12 0.62 -2.92
CA GLN A 186 22.37 1.24 -4.21
C GLN A 186 23.70 0.72 -4.81
N PRO A 187 23.87 0.77 -6.14
CA PRO A 187 25.13 0.37 -6.79
C PRO A 187 26.36 1.11 -6.24
N ASN A 188 26.20 2.37 -5.83
CA ASN A 188 27.26 3.19 -5.23
C ASN A 188 27.54 2.87 -3.74
N GLY A 189 27.00 1.78 -3.20
CA GLY A 189 27.17 1.38 -1.79
C GLY A 189 26.25 2.11 -0.80
N THR A 190 25.47 3.12 -1.23
CA THR A 190 24.53 3.80 -0.34
C THR A 190 23.44 2.84 0.15
N VAL A 191 23.16 2.85 1.45
CA VAL A 191 22.05 2.10 2.05
C VAL A 191 20.90 3.03 2.40
N ARG A 192 19.67 2.57 2.17
CA ARG A 192 18.42 3.24 2.55
C ARG A 192 17.34 2.22 2.91
N HIS A 193 16.22 2.69 3.44
CA HIS A 193 15.03 1.88 3.70
C HIS A 193 13.87 2.29 2.80
N GLY A 194 13.00 1.31 2.52
CA GLY A 194 11.76 1.45 1.79
C GLY A 194 11.81 2.29 0.50
N THR A 195 10.64 2.67 0.03
CA THR A 195 10.49 3.69 -1.01
C THR A 195 9.39 4.67 -0.61
N PRO A 196 9.58 5.99 -0.80
CA PRO A 196 8.50 6.95 -0.65
C PRO A 196 7.66 7.07 -1.93
N HIS A 197 8.03 6.38 -3.00
CA HIS A 197 7.34 6.45 -4.27
C HIS A 197 5.99 5.73 -4.21
N LEU A 198 5.01 6.25 -4.96
CA LEU A 198 3.65 5.74 -5.07
C LEU A 198 3.60 4.52 -5.99
N VAL A 199 4.28 3.44 -5.62
CA VAL A 199 4.45 2.27 -6.49
C VAL A 199 4.04 0.96 -5.84
N ASP A 200 4.39 0.76 -4.56
CA ASP A 200 4.17 -0.49 -3.85
C ASP A 200 2.87 -0.48 -3.01
N ALA A 201 2.37 -1.69 -2.72
CA ALA A 201 1.15 -1.87 -1.94
C ALA A 201 1.24 -1.14 -0.60
N ARG A 202 2.35 -1.37 0.12
CA ARG A 202 2.63 -0.75 1.42
C ARG A 202 2.40 0.76 1.41
N THR A 203 3.02 1.48 0.48
CA THR A 203 2.97 2.95 0.45
C THR A 203 1.63 3.46 -0.08
N VAL A 204 1.09 2.85 -1.14
CA VAL A 204 -0.14 3.34 -1.75
C VAL A 204 -1.36 3.03 -0.89
N LEU A 205 -1.45 1.83 -0.31
CA LEU A 205 -2.58 1.50 0.57
C LEU A 205 -2.59 2.38 1.83
N ALA A 206 -1.42 2.68 2.39
CA ALA A 206 -1.30 3.60 3.51
C ALA A 206 -1.74 5.03 3.17
N LEU A 207 -1.40 5.53 1.98
CA LEU A 207 -1.78 6.88 1.55
C LEU A 207 -3.24 6.99 1.08
N ARG A 208 -3.72 5.96 0.39
CA ARG A 208 -5.03 5.99 -0.26
C ARG A 208 -6.16 5.76 0.73
N TYR A 209 -5.92 4.90 1.72
CA TYR A 209 -6.95 4.39 2.62
C TYR A 209 -6.66 4.69 4.09
N ASP A 210 -5.53 5.35 4.41
CA ASP A 210 -5.09 5.61 5.79
C ASP A 210 -5.02 4.32 6.62
N ILE A 211 -4.47 3.26 6.03
CA ILE A 211 -4.33 1.95 6.67
C ILE A 211 -2.86 1.75 7.11
N PRO A 212 -2.60 1.36 8.37
CA PRO A 212 -1.30 0.84 8.78
C PRO A 212 -0.85 -0.31 7.89
N THR A 213 0.32 -0.18 7.25
CA THR A 213 0.89 -1.26 6.42
C THR A 213 2.27 -1.68 6.90
N VAL A 214 2.52 -2.99 6.87
CA VAL A 214 3.82 -3.59 7.18
C VAL A 214 4.26 -4.49 6.04
N LEU A 215 5.50 -4.34 5.61
CA LEU A 215 6.16 -5.27 4.70
C LEU A 215 6.86 -6.35 5.53
N ILE A 216 6.67 -7.61 5.16
CA ILE A 216 7.39 -8.77 5.72
C ILE A 216 8.13 -9.44 4.55
N GLU A 217 9.46 -9.31 4.56
CA GLU A 217 10.34 -9.76 3.49
C GLU A 217 11.19 -10.93 3.97
N ALA A 218 10.90 -12.13 3.47
CA ALA A 218 11.67 -13.33 3.76
C ALA A 218 12.81 -13.50 2.76
N ARG A 219 13.99 -13.93 3.20
CA ARG A 219 15.12 -14.16 2.28
C ARG A 219 14.74 -15.19 1.21
N THR A 220 15.02 -14.91 -0.06
CA THR A 220 14.87 -15.89 -1.13
C THR A 220 15.81 -17.08 -0.90
N PRO A 221 15.30 -18.32 -0.80
CA PRO A 221 16.15 -19.49 -0.70
C PRO A 221 16.99 -19.64 -1.98
N SER A 222 18.29 -19.86 -1.83
CA SER A 222 19.16 -20.22 -2.97
C SER A 222 19.10 -21.73 -3.26
N SER A 223 19.54 -22.14 -4.43
CA SER A 223 19.67 -23.56 -4.83
C SER A 223 20.60 -24.37 -3.92
N HIS A 224 21.54 -23.72 -3.24
CA HIS A 224 22.54 -24.36 -2.38
C HIS A 224 22.03 -24.57 -0.95
N HIS A 225 20.92 -23.95 -0.58
CA HIS A 225 20.35 -24.13 0.77
C HIS A 225 19.77 -25.54 0.92
N GLY A 226 20.01 -26.14 2.08
CA GLY A 226 19.48 -27.45 2.43
C GLY A 226 17.99 -27.39 2.81
N ALA A 227 17.44 -28.54 3.21
CA ALA A 227 16.09 -28.59 3.77
C ALA A 227 15.96 -27.79 5.09
N GLY A 228 17.01 -27.81 5.93
CA GLY A 228 17.06 -27.08 7.20
C GLY A 228 16.93 -25.57 7.03
N ASP A 229 17.67 -24.99 6.08
CA ASP A 229 17.59 -23.55 5.79
C ASP A 229 16.22 -23.11 5.27
N ARG A 230 15.61 -23.92 4.40
CA ARG A 230 14.26 -23.66 3.90
C ARG A 230 13.24 -23.71 5.04
N SER A 231 13.38 -24.66 5.95
CA SER A 231 12.56 -24.72 7.16
C SER A 231 12.80 -23.49 8.04
N ARG A 232 14.04 -23.09 8.29
CA ARG A 232 14.37 -21.88 9.06
C ARG A 232 13.68 -20.63 8.51
N LEU A 233 13.76 -20.39 7.19
CA LEU A 233 13.12 -19.23 6.55
C LEU A 233 11.59 -19.30 6.63
N ARG A 234 11.03 -20.50 6.47
CA ARG A 234 9.60 -20.74 6.66
C ARG A 234 9.18 -20.41 8.08
N ASP A 235 9.88 -20.95 9.06
CA ASP A 235 9.55 -20.84 10.48
C ASP A 235 9.69 -19.39 10.96
N ALA A 236 10.71 -18.66 10.48
CA ALA A 236 10.85 -17.22 10.71
C ALA A 236 9.65 -16.43 10.17
N THR A 237 9.18 -16.75 8.96
CA THR A 237 8.03 -16.08 8.34
C THR A 237 6.72 -16.40 9.07
N VAL A 238 6.54 -17.68 9.45
CA VAL A 238 5.38 -18.12 10.24
C VAL A 238 5.36 -17.42 11.59
N LEU A 239 6.49 -17.34 12.27
CA LEU A 239 6.61 -16.65 13.55
C LEU A 239 6.31 -15.15 13.43
N ALA A 240 6.80 -14.49 12.38
CA ALA A 240 6.48 -13.09 12.11
C ALA A 240 4.97 -12.88 11.92
N CYS A 241 4.28 -13.80 11.23
CA CYS A 241 2.84 -13.73 11.05
C CYS A 241 2.06 -13.99 12.35
N GLN A 242 2.47 -14.98 13.14
CA GLN A 242 1.88 -15.26 14.45
C GLN A 242 2.02 -14.06 15.39
N GLU A 243 3.22 -13.49 15.45
CA GLU A 243 3.51 -12.34 16.30
C GLU A 243 2.75 -11.09 15.85
N LEU A 244 2.66 -10.85 14.54
CA LEU A 244 1.84 -9.76 13.99
C LEU A 244 0.39 -9.86 14.47
N LEU A 245 -0.24 -11.03 14.32
CA LEU A 245 -1.65 -11.20 14.67
C LEU A 245 -1.87 -11.16 16.19
N ARG A 246 -0.96 -11.75 16.97
CA ARG A 246 -0.95 -11.63 18.44
C ARG A 246 -0.88 -10.17 18.86
N TRP A 247 0.02 -9.41 18.25
CA TRP A 247 0.17 -7.97 18.52
C TRP A 247 -1.09 -7.21 18.14
N CYS A 248 -1.69 -7.51 16.98
CA CYS A 248 -2.93 -6.86 16.54
C CYS A 248 -4.08 -7.10 17.53
N GLY A 249 -4.28 -8.34 18.00
CA GLY A 249 -5.28 -8.65 19.03
C GLY A 249 -5.05 -7.88 20.33
N ALA A 250 -3.81 -7.85 20.81
CA ALA A 250 -3.43 -7.13 22.03
C ALA A 250 -3.57 -5.59 21.92
N HIS A 251 -3.60 -5.04 20.71
CA HIS A 251 -3.66 -3.60 20.45
C HIS A 251 -4.87 -3.21 19.58
N ALA A 252 -5.96 -3.99 19.66
CA ALA A 252 -7.15 -3.78 18.83
C ALA A 252 -7.72 -2.36 18.97
N SER A 253 -7.74 -1.80 20.18
CA SER A 253 -8.21 -0.44 20.44
C SER A 253 -7.39 0.64 19.73
N LEU A 254 -6.07 0.44 19.56
CA LEU A 254 -5.21 1.37 18.83
C LEU A 254 -5.45 1.30 17.32
N LEU A 255 -5.71 0.10 16.80
CA LEU A 255 -5.99 -0.12 15.38
C LEU A 255 -7.39 0.32 14.96
N GLN A 256 -8.34 0.38 15.90
CA GLN A 256 -9.71 0.84 15.71
C GLN A 256 -9.92 2.30 16.09
N ALA A 257 -8.86 2.98 16.55
CA ALA A 257 -8.91 4.39 16.87
C ALA A 257 -9.39 5.19 15.64
N PRO A 258 -10.13 6.28 15.85
CA PRO A 258 -10.55 7.13 14.75
C PRO A 258 -9.32 7.63 13.97
N PRO A 259 -9.46 7.84 12.64
CA PRO A 259 -8.35 8.27 11.81
C PRO A 259 -7.74 9.58 12.34
N GLU A 260 -6.42 9.66 12.32
CA GLU A 260 -5.72 10.87 12.75
C GLU A 260 -6.07 12.05 11.84
N PRO A 261 -6.19 13.27 12.39
CA PRO A 261 -6.45 14.45 11.58
C PRO A 261 -5.33 14.66 10.56
N VAL A 262 -5.74 14.88 9.31
CA VAL A 262 -4.82 15.11 8.20
C VAL A 262 -4.18 16.49 8.37
N SER A 263 -2.87 16.58 8.13
CA SER A 263 -2.18 17.86 8.13
C SER A 263 -2.70 18.76 7.01
N ASP A 264 -2.97 20.04 7.33
CA ASP A 264 -3.33 21.09 6.36
C ASP A 264 -2.24 21.34 5.29
N ALA A 265 -1.06 20.75 5.45
CA ALA A 265 0.07 20.89 4.54
C ALA A 265 0.68 19.53 4.20
N ILE A 266 0.38 19.01 3.01
CA ILE A 266 0.82 17.71 2.52
C ILE A 266 2.19 17.82 1.83
N PRO A 267 3.20 17.03 2.20
CA PRO A 267 4.48 17.03 1.51
C PRO A 267 4.37 16.37 0.13
N VAL A 268 4.66 17.13 -0.93
CA VAL A 268 4.57 16.68 -2.33
C VAL A 268 5.92 16.54 -3.04
N ARG A 269 6.99 17.08 -2.44
CA ARG A 269 8.37 16.81 -2.85
C ARG A 269 9.16 16.38 -1.64
N TYR A 270 10.05 15.42 -1.82
CA TYR A 270 10.85 14.88 -0.74
C TYR A 270 12.27 14.56 -1.19
N ARG A 271 13.20 14.49 -0.22
CA ARG A 271 14.56 14.04 -0.44
C ARG A 271 14.96 13.03 0.63
N ARG A 272 15.99 12.25 0.36
CA ARG A 272 16.64 11.43 1.38
C ARG A 272 17.82 12.14 2.03
N ARG A 273 17.78 12.30 3.34
CA ARG A 273 18.86 12.89 4.12
C ARG A 273 19.88 11.83 4.53
N ARG A 274 21.17 12.16 4.39
CA ARG A 274 22.29 11.37 4.93
C ARG A 274 22.38 11.60 6.43
N VAL A 275 22.68 10.53 7.17
CA VAL A 275 23.03 10.61 8.59
C VAL A 275 24.49 10.23 8.78
N GLU A 276 25.07 10.64 9.90
CA GLU A 276 26.46 10.32 10.27
C GLU A 276 26.61 8.87 10.75
N ALA A 277 25.59 8.37 11.44
CA ALA A 277 25.52 6.98 11.87
C ALA A 277 25.60 6.02 10.67
N ALA A 278 26.32 4.93 10.85
CA ALA A 278 26.33 3.84 9.87
C ALA A 278 25.04 3.02 9.97
N ALA A 279 24.63 2.42 8.86
CA ALA A 279 23.63 1.35 8.90
C ALA A 279 24.30 0.10 9.48
N GLU A 280 23.72 -0.47 10.53
CA GLU A 280 24.17 -1.74 11.11
C GLU A 280 23.36 -2.87 10.49
N ILE A 281 23.97 -3.59 9.57
CA ILE A 281 23.32 -4.61 8.75
C ILE A 281 24.06 -5.94 8.95
N PRO A 282 23.39 -7.01 9.38
CA PRO A 282 23.98 -8.33 9.39
C PRO A 282 24.18 -8.78 7.95
N VAL A 283 25.40 -9.23 7.71
CA VAL A 283 25.81 -9.86 6.47
C VAL A 283 26.32 -11.25 6.79
N ALA A 284 26.04 -12.19 5.89
CA ALA A 284 26.57 -13.54 5.98
C ALA A 284 27.72 -13.68 4.97
N ASP A 285 28.82 -14.28 5.40
CA ASP A 285 29.87 -14.72 4.49
C ASP A 285 29.31 -15.75 3.48
N LEU A 286 29.73 -15.66 2.22
CA LEU A 286 29.22 -16.53 1.16
C LEU A 286 29.75 -17.96 1.24
N GLN A 287 30.91 -18.17 1.86
CA GLN A 287 31.56 -19.47 2.00
C GLN A 287 31.19 -20.13 3.33
N THR A 288 31.38 -19.44 4.45
CA THR A 288 31.17 -20.02 5.79
C THR A 288 29.73 -19.93 6.27
N GLY A 289 28.95 -18.98 5.73
CA GLY A 289 27.60 -18.68 6.20
C GLY A 289 27.55 -17.93 7.54
N GLU A 290 28.70 -17.64 8.15
CA GLU A 290 28.82 -16.91 9.40
C GLU A 290 28.24 -15.50 9.25
N VAL A 291 27.38 -15.12 10.21
CA VAL A 291 26.71 -13.82 10.22
C VAL A 291 27.47 -12.85 11.12
N ARG A 292 27.86 -11.71 10.56
CA ARG A 292 28.47 -10.58 11.28
C ARG A 292 27.70 -9.30 11.01
N THR A 293 27.72 -8.36 11.95
CA THR A 293 27.17 -7.02 11.73
C THR A 293 28.19 -6.16 11.00
N GLU A 294 27.85 -5.65 9.82
CA GLU A 294 28.64 -4.65 9.11
C GLU A 294 28.08 -3.24 9.33
N ARG A 295 28.99 -2.29 9.50
CA ARG A 295 28.70 -0.85 9.53
C ARG A 295 28.82 -0.29 8.12
N ILE A 296 27.72 0.18 7.54
CA ILE A 296 27.66 0.56 6.12
C ILE A 296 27.36 2.06 5.98
N LEU A 297 28.21 2.73 5.18
CA LEU A 297 28.10 4.13 4.79
C LEU A 297 28.29 4.27 3.27
N PRO A 298 27.69 5.29 2.63
CA PRO A 298 26.80 6.29 3.24
C PRO A 298 25.40 5.74 3.53
N TYR A 299 24.80 6.18 4.63
CA TYR A 299 23.45 5.76 5.06
C TYR A 299 22.44 6.91 4.94
N ARG A 300 21.30 6.65 4.29
CA ARG A 300 20.24 7.64 4.04
C ARG A 300 18.86 7.11 4.45
N PRO A 301 18.59 6.97 5.77
CA PRO A 301 17.32 6.41 6.25
C PRO A 301 16.15 7.37 6.15
N VAL A 302 16.38 8.66 6.39
CA VAL A 302 15.30 9.63 6.58
C VAL A 302 14.81 10.18 5.24
N VAL A 303 13.49 10.15 5.04
CA VAL A 303 12.81 10.87 3.95
C VAL A 303 12.20 12.15 4.51
N GLU A 304 12.62 13.30 3.96
CA GLU A 304 12.16 14.62 4.39
C GLU A 304 11.29 15.27 3.33
N GLY A 305 10.14 15.81 3.72
CA GLY A 305 9.35 16.72 2.89
C GLY A 305 10.11 18.03 2.64
N ARG A 306 10.16 18.48 1.39
CA ARG A 306 10.85 19.70 0.93
C ARG A 306 9.91 20.77 0.43
N ARG A 307 8.80 20.35 -0.16
CA ARG A 307 7.68 21.22 -0.53
C ARG A 307 6.43 20.64 0.09
N ARG A 308 5.69 21.48 0.80
CA ARG A 308 4.36 21.17 1.29
C ARG A 308 3.36 22.04 0.53
N ILE A 309 2.18 21.52 0.31
CA ILE A 309 1.06 22.27 -0.25
C ILE A 309 -0.13 22.09 0.67
N SER A 310 -0.94 23.12 0.80
CA SER A 310 -2.30 22.93 1.26
C SER A 310 -3.11 22.38 0.08
N PRO A 311 -3.77 21.21 0.24
CA PRO A 311 -4.62 20.71 -0.81
C PRO A 311 -5.73 21.74 -1.08
N PRO A 312 -6.10 21.97 -2.35
CA PRO A 312 -7.25 22.79 -2.66
C PRO A 312 -8.50 22.09 -2.13
N ALA A 313 -9.57 22.88 -1.91
CA ALA A 313 -10.84 22.32 -1.49
C ALA A 313 -11.39 21.28 -2.47
N ALA A 314 -11.05 21.38 -3.77
CA ALA A 314 -11.40 20.43 -4.83
C ALA A 314 -10.38 20.47 -5.99
N TYR A 315 -10.38 19.45 -6.84
CA TYR A 315 -9.56 19.37 -8.07
C TYR A 315 -10.42 19.26 -9.32
N ALA A 316 -10.15 20.03 -10.38
CA ALA A 316 -10.85 19.88 -11.66
C ALA A 316 -10.08 18.99 -12.67
N VAL A 317 -10.79 18.13 -13.39
CA VAL A 317 -10.29 17.18 -14.38
C VAL A 317 -11.19 17.23 -15.64
N PRO A 318 -10.71 17.74 -16.78
CA PRO A 318 -11.45 17.70 -18.04
C PRO A 318 -11.83 16.27 -18.45
N LEU A 319 -13.00 16.07 -19.05
CA LEU A 319 -13.48 14.73 -19.42
C LEU A 319 -13.07 14.33 -20.83
N THR A 320 -12.84 15.30 -21.72
CA THR A 320 -12.35 15.03 -23.07
C THR A 320 -10.89 14.53 -23.04
N GLY A 321 -10.70 13.29 -23.51
CA GLY A 321 -9.37 12.75 -23.85
C GLY A 321 -8.42 12.40 -22.69
N HIS A 322 -8.87 12.37 -21.43
CA HIS A 322 -7.94 12.28 -20.30
C HIS A 322 -7.85 10.89 -19.61
N PRO A 323 -6.68 10.22 -19.66
CA PRO A 323 -6.38 9.01 -18.87
C PRO A 323 -6.56 9.17 -17.35
N ALA A 324 -6.65 10.42 -16.87
CA ALA A 324 -6.91 10.73 -15.47
C ALA A 324 -8.28 10.23 -15.02
N MET A 325 -9.29 10.22 -15.91
CA MET A 325 -10.63 9.78 -15.54
C MET A 325 -10.72 8.29 -15.31
N ASP A 326 -10.20 7.49 -16.24
CA ASP A 326 -10.10 6.05 -16.08
C ASP A 326 -9.34 5.69 -14.79
N LEU A 327 -8.30 6.46 -14.47
CA LEU A 327 -7.51 6.27 -13.26
C LEU A 327 -8.35 6.50 -11.99
N LEU A 328 -9.08 7.60 -11.93
CA LEU A 328 -9.95 7.93 -10.79
C LEU A 328 -11.03 6.85 -10.61
N VAL A 329 -11.68 6.43 -11.68
CA VAL A 329 -12.69 5.35 -11.64
C VAL A 329 -12.08 4.05 -11.13
N ARG A 330 -10.89 3.65 -11.58
CA ARG A 330 -10.20 2.43 -11.09
C ARG A 330 -9.94 2.48 -9.58
N HIS A 331 -9.66 3.68 -9.05
CA HIS A 331 -9.48 3.92 -7.62
C HIS A 331 -10.78 3.97 -6.81
N GLY A 332 -11.93 3.77 -7.48
CA GLY A 332 -13.25 3.82 -6.88
C GLY A 332 -13.72 5.23 -6.59
N PHE A 333 -13.20 6.24 -7.29
CA PHE A 333 -13.73 7.58 -7.17
C PHE A 333 -15.14 7.63 -7.76
N GLN A 334 -16.12 7.91 -6.90
CA GLN A 334 -17.53 8.03 -7.27
C GLN A 334 -17.85 9.42 -7.79
N SER A 335 -18.99 9.47 -8.47
CA SER A 335 -19.29 10.47 -9.47
C SER A 335 -20.74 10.89 -9.33
N PHE A 336 -20.97 12.18 -9.14
CA PHE A 336 -22.31 12.74 -8.99
C PHE A 336 -22.38 14.07 -9.74
N ALA A 337 -23.58 14.46 -10.17
CA ALA A 337 -23.81 15.77 -10.76
C ALA A 337 -23.90 16.84 -9.66
N ALA A 338 -23.28 18.01 -9.88
CA ALA A 338 -23.47 19.16 -8.99
C ALA A 338 -24.79 19.87 -9.28
N ASP A 339 -25.28 20.64 -8.30
CA ASP A 339 -26.23 21.70 -8.58
C ASP A 339 -25.57 22.78 -9.47
N PRO A 340 -26.08 23.04 -10.68
CA PRO A 340 -25.51 23.99 -11.64
C PRO A 340 -25.54 25.46 -11.16
N ARG A 341 -26.21 25.76 -10.05
CA ARG A 341 -26.27 27.11 -9.46
C ARG A 341 -25.10 27.42 -8.52
N ARG A 342 -24.19 26.46 -8.27
CA ARG A 342 -23.02 26.67 -7.40
C ARG A 342 -21.86 27.29 -8.16
N THR A 343 -21.32 28.37 -7.63
CA THR A 343 -20.08 28.99 -8.09
C THR A 343 -18.91 28.51 -7.23
N PHE A 344 -17.76 28.29 -7.86
CA PHE A 344 -16.53 27.86 -7.19
C PHE A 344 -15.41 28.83 -7.54
N GLU A 345 -14.62 29.22 -6.54
CA GLU A 345 -13.37 29.94 -6.77
C GLU A 345 -12.32 28.92 -7.18
N VAL A 346 -11.93 28.95 -8.45
CA VAL A 346 -10.93 28.05 -9.01
C VAL A 346 -9.62 28.82 -9.12
N GLU A 347 -8.63 28.39 -8.35
CA GLU A 347 -7.27 28.85 -8.56
C GLU A 347 -6.67 28.05 -9.72
N GLN A 348 -6.66 28.63 -10.93
CA GLN A 348 -5.77 28.15 -11.99
C GLN A 348 -5.38 29.25 -13.00
N GLY A 349 -5.30 30.52 -12.58
CA GLY A 349 -5.88 31.50 -13.49
C GLY A 349 -7.38 31.17 -13.71
N ARG A 350 -8.10 32.02 -14.44
CA ARG A 350 -9.58 31.97 -14.47
C ARG A 350 -10.12 30.70 -15.15
N VAL A 351 -11.20 30.14 -14.58
CA VAL A 351 -12.09 29.19 -15.26
C VAL A 351 -13.55 29.65 -15.18
N HIS A 352 -14.17 29.74 -16.35
CA HIS A 352 -15.62 29.80 -16.57
C HIS A 352 -16.09 28.36 -16.80
N LEU A 353 -17.14 27.88 -16.10
CA LEU A 353 -17.54 26.46 -16.14
C LEU A 353 -18.88 26.19 -16.85
N PRO A 354 -19.06 26.51 -18.15
CA PRO A 354 -20.02 25.78 -18.95
C PRO A 354 -19.44 24.39 -19.24
N GLY A 355 -20.19 23.37 -18.82
CA GLY A 355 -19.87 21.99 -19.12
C GLY A 355 -18.94 21.31 -18.14
N TYR A 356 -19.09 21.49 -16.82
CA TYR A 356 -18.39 20.73 -15.78
C TYR A 356 -19.33 20.38 -14.57
N ALA A 357 -19.27 19.16 -14.00
CA ALA A 357 -19.96 18.67 -12.80
C ALA A 357 -19.03 18.44 -11.59
N LEU A 358 -19.52 18.52 -10.35
CA LEU A 358 -18.79 18.35 -9.09
C LEU A 358 -19.06 16.97 -8.49
N PHE A 359 -17.98 16.26 -8.15
CA PHE A 359 -17.94 14.87 -7.73
C PHE A 359 -17.55 14.83 -6.25
N PRO A 360 -18.53 14.81 -5.33
CA PRO A 360 -18.26 14.48 -3.95
C PRO A 360 -17.81 13.03 -3.87
N MET A 361 -16.62 12.82 -3.31
CA MET A 361 -16.06 11.50 -3.10
C MET A 361 -16.69 10.86 -1.87
N ARG A 362 -17.55 9.86 -2.05
CA ARG A 362 -17.87 8.93 -0.96
C ARG A 362 -16.75 7.90 -0.85
N GLN A 363 -15.85 8.15 0.09
CA GLN A 363 -14.91 7.14 0.57
C GLN A 363 -15.21 6.88 2.04
N THR A 364 -15.54 5.65 2.38
CA THR A 364 -15.54 5.20 3.77
C THR A 364 -14.07 5.01 4.17
N GLY A 365 -13.54 5.90 5.02
CA GLY A 365 -12.17 5.85 5.53
C GLY A 365 -11.12 6.44 4.59
N GLY A 366 -10.48 7.53 5.00
CA GLY A 366 -9.35 8.16 4.30
C GLY A 366 -9.47 9.68 4.13
N SER A 367 -8.36 10.34 3.85
CA SER A 367 -8.27 11.77 3.49
C SER A 367 -9.04 12.06 2.19
N LEU A 368 -10.10 12.87 2.26
CA LEU A 368 -11.00 13.19 1.13
C LEU A 368 -10.47 14.35 0.28
N LEU A 369 -10.52 14.21 -1.05
CA LEU A 369 -10.32 15.28 -2.03
C LEU A 369 -11.49 15.23 -3.04
N PRO A 370 -12.37 16.24 -3.10
CA PRO A 370 -13.45 16.28 -4.10
C PRO A 370 -12.91 16.67 -5.48
N LEU A 371 -13.60 16.23 -6.54
CA LEU A 371 -13.19 16.43 -7.94
C LEU A 371 -14.26 17.20 -8.73
N LEU A 372 -13.91 17.97 -9.75
CA LEU A 372 -14.79 18.60 -10.73
C LEU A 372 -14.49 17.96 -12.10
N LEU A 373 -15.48 17.47 -12.84
CA LEU A 373 -15.34 16.90 -14.18
C LEU A 373 -16.11 17.71 -15.22
N GLU A 374 -15.95 17.56 -16.54
CA GLU A 374 -16.78 18.16 -17.62
C GLU A 374 -18.29 17.73 -17.59
N SER A 375 -19.16 18.23 -18.48
CA SER A 375 -20.54 17.76 -18.67
C SER A 375 -20.66 17.03 -20.00
N GLY A 376 -21.47 15.95 -20.06
CA GLY A 376 -21.64 15.14 -21.27
C GLY A 376 -20.66 13.96 -21.41
N SER A 377 -19.90 13.63 -20.38
CA SER A 377 -19.01 12.48 -20.43
C SER A 377 -19.71 11.13 -20.28
N ARG A 378 -19.25 10.18 -21.08
CA ARG A 378 -19.65 8.75 -21.05
C ARG A 378 -19.40 8.03 -19.72
N TYR A 379 -18.75 8.67 -18.76
CA TYR A 379 -18.40 8.12 -17.44
C TYR A 379 -19.32 8.61 -16.31
N GLY A 380 -20.38 9.38 -16.61
CA GLY A 380 -21.44 9.73 -15.68
C GLY A 380 -22.46 8.59 -15.48
N PRO A 381 -23.15 8.52 -14.33
CA PRO A 381 -24.14 7.47 -14.09
C PRO A 381 -25.36 7.60 -15.00
N GLN A 382 -25.92 6.45 -15.42
CA GLN A 382 -27.30 6.35 -15.88
C GLN A 382 -28.23 6.26 -14.66
N THR A 383 -29.02 7.33 -14.49
CA THR A 383 -30.28 7.49 -13.71
C THR A 383 -30.33 7.23 -12.19
N ASP A 384 -31.00 8.21 -11.58
CA ASP A 384 -31.73 8.31 -10.31
C ASP A 384 -31.00 8.21 -8.97
N CYS A 385 -30.89 9.36 -8.29
CA CYS A 385 -31.20 9.47 -6.86
C CYS A 385 -31.39 10.94 -6.44
N GLU A 386 -32.62 11.24 -6.02
CA GLU A 386 -32.98 12.38 -5.17
C GLU A 386 -32.37 12.24 -3.76
N ALA A 387 -32.33 13.39 -3.07
CA ALA A 387 -32.13 13.59 -1.62
C ALA A 387 -30.68 13.52 -1.06
N ALA A 388 -30.05 14.71 -0.94
CA ALA A 388 -29.16 15.03 0.18
C ALA A 388 -29.15 16.55 0.45
N ALA A 389 -29.41 16.92 1.70
CA ALA A 389 -29.56 18.30 2.18
C ALA A 389 -28.23 19.12 2.18
N PRO A 390 -28.29 20.47 2.12
CA PRO A 390 -27.10 21.31 1.95
C PRO A 390 -26.34 21.54 3.26
N VAL A 391 -25.01 21.45 3.20
CA VAL A 391 -24.10 21.96 4.25
C VAL A 391 -23.87 23.46 4.04
N GLN A 392 -24.09 24.24 5.10
CA GLN A 392 -23.97 25.71 5.12
C GLN A 392 -22.55 26.20 5.45
N ARG A 393 -22.16 27.28 4.74
CA ARG A 393 -21.24 28.39 5.08
C ARG A 393 -19.75 28.12 5.34
N VAL A 394 -18.89 28.78 4.54
CA VAL A 394 -17.70 29.52 5.00
C VAL A 394 -17.62 30.86 4.26
N LEU A 395 -17.19 31.90 5.00
CA LEU A 395 -17.27 33.34 4.74
C LEU A 395 -15.95 33.90 4.21
N SER A 396 -15.96 34.51 3.02
CA SER A 396 -15.29 35.77 2.69
C SER A 396 -15.64 36.14 1.25
N ARG A 397 -16.23 37.34 1.04
CA ARG A 397 -16.61 37.85 -0.28
C ARG A 397 -15.41 38.51 -0.94
N VAL A 398 -15.09 38.12 -2.17
CA VAL A 398 -14.37 38.97 -3.12
C VAL A 398 -15.29 39.14 -4.34
N ASN A 399 -15.74 40.38 -4.59
CA ASN A 399 -16.59 40.70 -5.73
C ASN A 399 -15.71 40.93 -6.96
N ILE A 400 -15.95 40.20 -8.05
CA ILE A 400 -15.39 40.53 -9.37
C ILE A 400 -16.45 40.30 -10.45
N THR A 401 -16.71 41.34 -11.24
CA THR A 401 -17.64 41.40 -12.38
C THR A 401 -17.02 40.75 -13.63
N ILE A 402 -17.84 40.14 -14.48
CA ILE A 402 -17.43 39.53 -15.76
C ILE A 402 -18.24 40.19 -16.89
N GLU A 403 -17.55 40.79 -17.86
CA GLU A 403 -18.11 41.24 -19.13
C GLU A 403 -17.87 40.17 -20.21
N ALA A 404 -18.83 40.00 -21.12
CA ALA A 404 -18.78 39.02 -22.21
C ALA A 404 -17.83 39.48 -23.34
N PRO A 405 -17.10 38.57 -24.00
CA PRO A 405 -16.50 38.88 -25.29
C PRO A 405 -17.54 38.71 -26.40
N ASP A 406 -17.64 39.73 -27.25
CA ASP A 406 -18.37 39.69 -28.51
C ASP A 406 -17.79 38.62 -29.46
N GLU A 407 -18.69 38.06 -30.26
CA GLU A 407 -18.56 37.05 -31.31
C GLU A 407 -17.15 36.84 -31.92
N ILE A 408 -16.73 35.57 -32.06
CA ILE A 408 -15.62 35.17 -32.95
C ILE A 408 -16.20 34.40 -34.14
N PRO A 409 -15.83 34.72 -35.39
CA PRO A 409 -16.53 34.27 -36.59
C PRO A 409 -16.20 32.83 -36.98
N ALA A 410 -17.16 32.20 -37.66
CA ALA A 410 -17.02 30.89 -38.28
C ALA A 410 -16.07 30.92 -39.49
N SER A 411 -15.04 30.06 -39.50
CA SER A 411 -14.66 29.24 -40.66
C SER A 411 -13.35 28.44 -40.48
N TYR A 412 -13.42 27.19 -40.95
CA TYR A 412 -12.41 26.16 -41.28
C TYR A 412 -11.69 25.37 -40.17
#